data_AF-A0AAD2HIM8-F1
#
_entry.id   AF-A0AAD2HIM8-F1
#
_cell.length_a   1.000
_cell.length_b   1.000
_cell.length_c   1.000
_cell.angle_alpha   90.00
_cell.angle_beta   90.00
_cell.angle_gamma   90.00
#
_symmetry.space_group_name_H-M   'P 1'
#
loop_
_entity.id
_entity.type
_entity.pdbx_description
1 polymer ?
#
loop_
_entity_poly.entity_id
_entity_poly.type
_entity_poly.pdbx_seq_one_letter_code
_entity_poly.pdbx_strand_id
1 'polypeptide(L)'
;MSTHLSRHMRQALSPLKSPTALTLHQTASSLSRRIYASFGIRTPAANAAPILWRTVSQCLGGTATLYRLSKRLAAVLSLPLVLHRSLAPKLTQFKAWDPATHRFDSVAPEVAFLATSVIVLKMVYGLDTKTRAACDSADPAADMPCEEDFLALLKKLGEADASCADFDSTRKIHFEDLDVDAIDDYLAFCDRALSGPTKEQDVLDRFFPLQGLSKPARIIAPVMSQPRLALVRADHQTLRPGEEYALHHSDSTEECSALIERVATWSGFGEPHFSAVLQTYERQLWRWWKQTRRGDPEDEKAHSPEE
;
A
#
# COMPACT_ATOMS: atom_id res chain seq x y z
N MET A 1 -13.36 -36.62 8.67
CA MET A 1 -11.89 -36.47 8.52
C MET A 1 -11.18 -35.96 9.78
N SER A 2 -11.83 -35.20 10.66
CA SER A 2 -11.21 -34.70 11.91
C SER A 2 -10.87 -35.79 12.95
N THR A 3 -11.48 -36.96 12.85
CA THR A 3 -11.34 -38.10 13.77
C THR A 3 -10.00 -38.81 13.68
N HIS A 4 -9.35 -38.81 12.51
CA HIS A 4 -8.09 -39.52 12.28
C HIS A 4 -6.85 -38.64 12.39
N LEU A 5 -7.03 -37.35 12.69
CA LEU A 5 -5.91 -36.41 12.85
C LEU A 5 -5.38 -36.43 14.28
N SER A 6 -4.05 -36.45 14.42
CA SER A 6 -3.41 -36.24 15.71
C SER A 6 -3.78 -34.86 16.28
N ARG A 7 -3.74 -34.71 17.61
CA ARG A 7 -4.02 -33.43 18.28
C ARG A 7 -3.16 -32.29 17.72
N HIS A 8 -1.88 -32.57 17.45
CA HIS A 8 -0.95 -31.60 16.85
C HIS A 8 -1.34 -31.19 15.43
N MET A 9 -1.73 -32.15 14.58
CA MET A 9 -2.19 -31.83 13.21
C MET A 9 -3.49 -31.03 13.23
N ARG A 10 -4.41 -31.35 14.15
CA ARG A 10 -5.65 -30.59 14.32
C ARG A 10 -5.35 -29.14 14.73
N GLN A 11 -4.43 -28.94 15.67
CA GLN A 11 -4.01 -27.59 16.09
C GLN A 11 -3.28 -26.84 14.96
N ALA A 12 -2.48 -27.52 14.15
CA ALA A 12 -1.80 -26.91 13.01
C ALA A 12 -2.78 -26.50 11.89
N LEU A 13 -3.85 -27.27 11.68
CA LEU A 13 -4.90 -26.98 10.69
C LEU A 13 -5.91 -25.95 11.18
N SER A 14 -6.01 -25.72 12.48
CA SER A 14 -6.92 -24.76 13.10
C SER A 14 -6.11 -23.79 13.98
N PRO A 15 -5.35 -22.87 13.37
CA PRO A 15 -4.54 -21.92 14.11
C PRO A 15 -5.43 -21.04 14.99
N LEU A 16 -4.93 -20.73 16.19
CA LEU A 16 -5.64 -19.91 17.17
C LEU A 16 -5.76 -18.44 16.76
N LYS A 17 -4.92 -17.98 15.83
CA LYS A 17 -4.86 -16.60 15.38
C LYS A 17 -4.85 -16.55 13.86
N SER A 18 -5.48 -15.52 13.32
CA SER A 18 -5.37 -15.16 11.91
C SER A 18 -3.90 -14.91 11.55
N PRO A 19 -3.43 -15.38 10.38
CA PRO A 19 -2.09 -15.05 9.91
C PRO A 19 -2.02 -13.55 9.58
N THR A 20 -0.91 -12.91 9.95
CA THR A 20 -0.63 -11.52 9.53
C THR A 20 -0.32 -11.47 8.03
N ALA A 21 -0.56 -10.33 7.38
CA ALA A 21 -0.27 -10.16 5.96
C ALA A 21 1.20 -10.51 5.62
N LEU A 22 2.14 -10.12 6.49
CA LEU A 22 3.55 -10.46 6.33
C LEU A 22 3.81 -11.97 6.38
N THR A 23 3.19 -12.69 7.33
CA THR A 23 3.38 -14.16 7.43
C THR A 23 2.73 -14.90 6.28
N LEU A 24 1.58 -14.42 5.80
CA LEU A 24 0.93 -14.94 4.60
C LEU A 24 1.83 -14.76 3.38
N HIS A 25 2.38 -13.56 3.18
CA HIS A 25 3.31 -13.31 2.08
C HIS A 25 4.58 -14.17 2.17
N GLN A 26 5.19 -14.31 3.34
CA GLN A 26 6.38 -15.14 3.54
C GLN A 26 6.13 -16.63 3.25
N THR A 27 4.98 -17.15 3.67
CA THR A 27 4.59 -18.55 3.41
C THR A 27 4.29 -18.76 1.94
N ALA A 28 3.55 -17.85 1.29
CA ALA A 28 3.29 -17.87 -0.15
C ALA A 28 4.58 -17.77 -0.98
N SER A 29 5.49 -16.86 -0.61
CA SER A 29 6.80 -16.69 -1.23
C SER A 29 7.67 -17.94 -1.10
N SER A 30 7.68 -18.55 0.09
CA SER A 30 8.42 -19.78 0.36
C SER A 30 7.86 -20.98 -0.42
N LEU A 31 6.54 -21.10 -0.51
CA LEU A 31 5.85 -22.12 -1.29
C LEU A 31 6.15 -21.93 -2.79
N SER A 32 6.04 -20.70 -3.29
CA SER A 32 6.37 -20.36 -4.68
C SER A 32 7.81 -20.72 -5.04
N ARG A 33 8.77 -20.46 -4.14
CA ARG A 33 10.17 -20.86 -4.32
C ARG A 33 10.31 -22.38 -4.36
N ARG A 34 9.67 -23.11 -3.43
CA ARG A 34 9.75 -24.57 -3.35
C ARG A 34 9.19 -25.22 -4.60
N ILE A 35 8.00 -24.79 -5.03
CA ILE A 35 7.34 -25.28 -6.25
C ILE A 35 8.22 -25.09 -7.48
N TYR A 36 8.84 -23.91 -7.60
CA TYR A 36 9.77 -23.65 -8.70
C TYR A 36 11.03 -24.53 -8.62
N ALA A 37 11.61 -24.70 -7.43
CA ALA A 37 12.82 -25.50 -7.26
C ALA A 37 12.59 -27.00 -7.46
N SER A 38 11.46 -27.54 -7.01
CA SER A 38 11.16 -28.98 -7.09
C SER A 38 10.51 -29.39 -8.41
N PHE A 39 9.66 -28.54 -8.99
CA PHE A 39 8.85 -28.88 -10.16
C PHE A 39 9.11 -28.00 -11.38
N GLY A 40 9.92 -26.94 -11.26
CA GLY A 40 10.14 -25.98 -12.36
C GLY A 40 8.92 -25.11 -12.69
N ILE A 41 7.84 -25.22 -11.91
CA ILE A 41 6.59 -24.49 -12.15
C ILE A 41 6.77 -23.03 -11.72
N ARG A 42 6.53 -22.11 -12.67
CA ARG A 42 6.61 -20.67 -12.42
C ARG A 42 5.26 -20.13 -12.00
N THR A 43 5.23 -19.43 -10.87
CA THR A 43 4.05 -18.63 -10.48
C THR A 43 3.95 -17.42 -11.41
N PRO A 44 2.78 -17.13 -12.00
CA PRO A 44 2.60 -15.96 -12.85
C PRO A 44 2.80 -14.66 -12.05
N ALA A 45 3.18 -13.59 -12.77
CA ALA A 45 3.27 -12.26 -12.18
C ALA A 45 1.88 -11.76 -11.75
N ALA A 46 1.85 -11.00 -10.66
CA ALA A 46 0.64 -10.38 -10.14
C ALA A 46 0.07 -9.37 -11.15
N ASN A 47 -1.26 -9.27 -11.20
CA ASN A 47 -1.93 -8.33 -12.08
C ASN A 47 -1.78 -6.90 -11.53
N ALA A 48 -0.77 -6.18 -12.03
CA ALA A 48 -0.37 -4.87 -11.54
C ALA A 48 -1.48 -3.81 -11.57
N ALA A 49 -2.22 -3.71 -12.68
CA ALA A 49 -3.17 -2.63 -12.90
C ALA A 49 -4.29 -2.56 -11.85
N PRO A 50 -5.04 -3.64 -11.55
CA PRO A 50 -6.08 -3.62 -10.53
C PRO A 50 -5.50 -3.49 -9.12
N ILE A 51 -4.31 -4.05 -8.84
CA ILE A 51 -3.67 -3.91 -7.52
C ILE A 51 -3.31 -2.45 -7.28
N LEU A 52 -2.62 -1.80 -8.22
CA LEU A 52 -2.25 -0.40 -8.12
C LEU A 52 -3.49 0.51 -8.04
N TRP A 53 -4.54 0.23 -8.83
CA TRP A 53 -5.78 0.98 -8.73
C TRP A 53 -6.42 0.83 -7.36
N ARG A 54 -6.45 -0.39 -6.82
CA ARG A 54 -6.98 -0.65 -5.48
C ARG A 54 -6.18 0.08 -4.40
N THR A 55 -4.85 0.04 -4.44
CA THR A 55 -4.01 0.74 -3.46
C THR A 55 -4.21 2.26 -3.56
N VAL A 56 -4.29 2.81 -4.77
CA VAL A 56 -4.50 4.25 -4.96
C VAL A 56 -5.91 4.66 -4.51
N SER A 57 -6.95 3.99 -4.99
CA SER A 57 -8.34 4.39 -4.73
C SER A 57 -8.83 4.08 -3.31
N GLN A 58 -8.50 2.91 -2.75
CA GLN A 58 -9.02 2.51 -1.44
C GLN A 58 -8.14 2.96 -0.28
N CYS A 59 -6.81 2.87 -0.41
CA CYS A 59 -5.93 3.27 0.69
C CYS A 59 -5.75 4.78 0.72
N LEU A 60 -5.50 5.41 -0.43
CA LEU A 60 -5.09 6.81 -0.52
C LEU A 60 -6.23 7.75 -0.93
N GLY A 61 -7.39 7.22 -1.33
CA GLY A 61 -8.45 8.02 -1.98
C GLY A 61 -7.96 8.78 -3.21
N GLY A 62 -6.94 8.24 -3.87
CA GLY A 62 -6.22 8.90 -4.94
C GLY A 62 -7.00 8.94 -6.26
N THR A 63 -6.60 9.90 -7.09
CA THR A 63 -7.18 10.15 -8.41
C THR A 63 -6.54 9.28 -9.50
N ALA A 64 -7.12 9.31 -10.70
CA ALA A 64 -6.51 8.69 -11.88
C ALA A 64 -5.12 9.28 -12.22
N THR A 65 -4.85 10.53 -11.84
CA THR A 65 -3.54 11.16 -12.01
C THR A 65 -2.50 10.56 -11.07
N LEU A 66 -2.83 10.34 -9.79
CA LEU A 66 -1.97 9.60 -8.87
C LEU A 66 -1.68 8.19 -9.40
N TYR A 67 -2.70 7.47 -9.88
CA TYR A 67 -2.51 6.16 -10.51
C TYR A 67 -1.52 6.21 -11.68
N ARG A 68 -1.66 7.19 -12.58
CA ARG A 68 -0.78 7.34 -13.75
C ARG A 68 0.67 7.65 -13.34
N LEU A 69 0.86 8.55 -12.37
CA LEU A 69 2.18 8.92 -11.86
C LEU A 69 2.84 7.74 -11.15
N SER A 70 2.12 7.06 -10.25
CA SER A 70 2.61 5.87 -9.56
C SER A 70 2.93 4.74 -10.53
N LYS A 71 2.13 4.54 -11.58
CA LYS A 71 2.41 3.56 -12.64
C LYS A 71 3.72 3.89 -13.37
N ARG A 72 3.95 5.16 -13.71
CA ARG A 72 5.20 5.60 -14.35
C ARG A 72 6.39 5.39 -13.43
N LEU A 73 6.28 5.78 -12.16
CA LEU A 73 7.35 5.60 -11.18
C LEU A 73 7.65 4.12 -10.92
N ALA A 74 6.62 3.28 -10.82
CA ALA A 74 6.76 1.84 -10.67
C ALA A 74 7.50 1.20 -11.86
N ALA A 75 7.28 1.69 -13.09
CA ALA A 75 8.01 1.24 -14.26
C ALA A 75 9.49 1.66 -14.21
N VAL A 76 9.77 2.90 -13.78
CA VAL A 76 11.14 3.41 -13.56
C VAL A 76 11.90 2.59 -12.51
N LEU A 77 11.22 2.23 -11.42
CA LEU A 77 11.78 1.41 -10.35
C LEU A 77 11.83 -0.09 -10.68
N SER A 78 11.28 -0.50 -11.83
CA SER A 78 11.18 -1.90 -12.25
C SER A 78 10.63 -2.82 -11.15
N LEU A 79 9.47 -2.46 -10.58
CA LEU A 79 8.92 -3.20 -9.44
C LEU A 79 8.73 -4.70 -9.73
N PRO A 80 9.20 -5.60 -8.85
CA PRO A 80 9.02 -7.03 -9.02
C PRO A 80 7.57 -7.41 -8.68
N LEU A 81 6.84 -7.88 -9.68
CA LEU A 81 5.45 -8.35 -9.54
C LEU A 81 5.37 -9.85 -9.23
N VAL A 82 6.45 -10.44 -8.73
CA VAL A 82 6.55 -11.87 -8.44
C VAL A 82 6.57 -12.11 -6.93
N LEU A 83 6.03 -13.25 -6.49
CA LEU A 83 5.98 -13.57 -5.05
C LEU A 83 7.38 -13.77 -4.43
N HIS A 84 8.35 -14.21 -5.21
CA HIS A 84 9.69 -14.50 -4.72
C HIS A 84 10.76 -14.07 -5.73
N ARG A 85 11.85 -13.49 -5.21
CA ARG A 85 12.99 -12.98 -5.99
C ARG A 85 13.64 -13.98 -6.95
N SER A 86 13.58 -15.28 -6.67
CA SER A 86 14.14 -16.31 -7.57
C SER A 86 13.37 -16.44 -8.89
N LEU A 87 12.14 -15.93 -8.94
CA LEU A 87 11.30 -15.87 -10.12
C LEU A 87 11.45 -14.54 -10.86
N ALA A 88 12.07 -13.53 -10.22
CA ALA A 88 12.28 -12.24 -10.83
C ALA A 88 13.32 -12.36 -11.95
N PRO A 89 13.20 -11.54 -13.02
CA PRO A 89 14.27 -11.44 -14.00
C PRO A 89 15.56 -10.98 -13.30
N LYS A 90 16.68 -11.62 -13.63
CA LYS A 90 17.98 -11.21 -13.09
C LYS A 90 18.31 -9.82 -13.62
N LEU A 91 18.87 -9.00 -12.74
CA LEU A 91 19.35 -7.68 -13.14
C LEU A 91 20.52 -7.82 -14.12
N THR A 92 20.63 -6.87 -15.05
CA THR A 92 21.79 -6.78 -15.94
C THR A 92 23.03 -6.48 -15.10
N GLN A 93 23.89 -7.48 -14.95
CA GLN A 93 25.18 -7.30 -14.28
C GLN A 93 26.16 -6.67 -15.27
N PHE A 94 26.56 -5.43 -15.04
CA PHE A 94 27.61 -4.77 -15.84
C PHE A 94 28.99 -5.16 -15.33
N LYS A 95 29.10 -5.42 -14.02
CA LYS A 95 30.32 -5.87 -13.35
C LYS A 95 30.04 -7.16 -12.57
N ALA A 96 31.06 -8.00 -12.41
CA ALA A 96 30.93 -9.29 -11.70
C ALA A 96 30.50 -9.15 -10.22
N TRP A 97 30.73 -7.99 -9.60
CA TRP A 97 30.31 -7.70 -8.22
C TRP A 97 28.90 -7.08 -8.13
N ASP A 98 28.25 -6.79 -9.26
CA ASP A 98 26.91 -6.23 -9.25
C ASP A 98 25.91 -7.29 -8.74
N PRO A 99 25.03 -6.94 -7.80
CA PRO A 99 24.07 -7.89 -7.26
C PRO A 99 23.12 -8.37 -8.36
N ALA A 100 22.94 -9.69 -8.47
CA ALA A 100 22.03 -10.29 -9.45
C ALA A 100 20.54 -10.03 -9.13
N THR A 101 20.24 -9.67 -7.88
CA THR A 101 18.88 -9.48 -7.33
C THR A 101 18.87 -8.33 -6.33
N HIS A 102 17.80 -7.55 -6.24
CA HIS A 102 17.64 -6.55 -5.20
C HIS A 102 17.27 -7.19 -3.85
N ARG A 103 17.69 -6.54 -2.75
CA ARG A 103 17.43 -6.98 -1.36
C ARG A 103 15.93 -7.11 -1.04
N PHE A 104 15.09 -6.38 -1.76
CA PHE A 104 13.64 -6.29 -1.57
C PHE A 104 12.84 -6.78 -2.79
N ASP A 105 13.42 -7.66 -3.61
CA ASP A 105 12.70 -8.33 -4.70
C ASP A 105 11.57 -9.27 -4.22
N SER A 106 11.47 -9.46 -2.91
CA SER A 106 10.44 -10.27 -2.27
C SER A 106 9.45 -9.44 -1.46
N VAL A 107 9.25 -8.16 -1.78
CA VAL A 107 8.19 -7.34 -1.17
C VAL A 107 6.85 -7.69 -1.80
N ALA A 108 5.76 -7.65 -1.03
CA ALA A 108 4.42 -7.86 -1.57
C ALA A 108 4.08 -6.76 -2.58
N PRO A 109 3.53 -7.08 -3.76
CA PRO A 109 3.29 -6.10 -4.82
C PRO A 109 2.39 -4.94 -4.35
N GLU A 110 1.43 -5.20 -3.46
CA GLU A 110 0.57 -4.18 -2.84
C GLU A 110 1.39 -3.15 -2.07
N VAL A 111 2.30 -3.62 -1.20
CA VAL A 111 3.19 -2.77 -0.41
C VAL A 111 4.12 -1.99 -1.32
N ALA A 112 4.58 -2.62 -2.40
CA ALA A 112 5.46 -1.96 -3.34
C ALA A 112 4.75 -0.81 -4.07
N PHE A 113 3.53 -1.03 -4.55
CA PHE A 113 2.71 0.01 -5.16
C PHE A 113 2.35 1.13 -4.18
N LEU A 114 2.03 0.81 -2.93
CA LEU A 114 1.80 1.79 -1.89
C LEU A 114 3.04 2.66 -1.65
N ALA A 115 4.21 2.04 -1.48
CA ALA A 115 5.47 2.77 -1.29
C ALA A 115 5.77 3.70 -2.48
N THR A 116 5.60 3.24 -3.72
CA THR A 116 5.77 4.12 -4.89
C THR A 116 4.75 5.25 -4.95
N SER A 117 3.52 5.00 -4.51
CA SER A 117 2.48 6.05 -4.47
C SER A 117 2.77 7.09 -3.40
N VAL A 118 3.29 6.68 -2.24
CA VAL A 118 3.76 7.61 -1.21
C VAL A 118 4.93 8.45 -1.73
N ILE A 119 5.89 7.87 -2.45
CA ILE A 119 6.99 8.65 -3.06
C ILE A 119 6.45 9.68 -4.05
N VAL A 120 5.45 9.32 -4.89
CA VAL A 120 4.79 10.28 -5.77
C VAL A 120 4.12 11.40 -4.98
N LEU A 121 3.38 11.09 -3.93
CA LEU A 121 2.74 12.09 -3.06
C LEU A 121 3.77 13.02 -2.42
N LYS A 122 4.90 12.49 -1.95
CA LYS A 122 6.02 13.30 -1.44
C LYS A 122 6.57 14.25 -2.52
N MET A 123 6.80 13.75 -3.73
CA MET A 123 7.29 14.56 -4.85
C MET A 123 6.29 15.65 -5.27
N VAL A 124 4.99 15.38 -5.19
CA VAL A 124 3.94 16.32 -5.61
C VAL A 124 3.68 17.38 -4.54
N TYR A 125 3.39 16.98 -3.30
CA TYR A 125 2.97 17.90 -2.23
C TYR A 125 4.13 18.49 -1.44
N GLY A 126 5.29 17.82 -1.39
CA GLY A 126 6.38 18.31 -0.56
C GLY A 126 6.33 17.88 0.90
N LEU A 127 5.83 16.66 1.17
CA LEU A 127 5.75 16.03 2.51
C LEU A 127 7.14 15.69 3.11
N ASP A 128 8.18 16.39 2.68
CA ASP A 128 9.57 16.33 3.10
C ASP A 128 10.06 17.71 3.58
N THR A 129 9.17 18.50 4.20
CA THR A 129 9.37 19.87 4.73
C THR A 129 9.50 20.98 3.68
N LYS A 130 9.54 20.62 2.40
CA LYS A 130 9.69 21.56 1.29
C LYS A 130 8.40 21.65 0.50
N THR A 131 7.68 22.77 0.63
CA THR A 131 6.43 23.00 -0.12
C THR A 131 6.69 23.02 -1.63
N ARG A 132 5.91 22.22 -2.37
CA ARG A 132 5.98 22.14 -3.83
C ARG A 132 4.62 22.49 -4.44
N ALA A 133 4.64 23.17 -5.58
CA ALA A 133 3.44 23.54 -6.31
C ALA A 133 3.63 23.36 -7.82
N ALA A 134 2.56 22.94 -8.51
CA ALA A 134 2.57 22.82 -9.96
C ALA A 134 2.80 24.20 -10.60
N CYS A 135 3.90 24.36 -11.35
CA CYS A 135 4.20 25.63 -12.01
C CYS A 135 3.48 25.82 -13.35
N ASP A 136 3.06 24.74 -13.99
CA ASP A 136 2.42 24.75 -15.31
C ASP A 136 1.14 23.91 -15.31
N SER A 137 0.16 24.34 -16.10
CA SER A 137 -1.03 23.59 -16.47
C SER A 137 -0.72 22.25 -17.15
N ALA A 138 0.44 22.12 -17.80
CA ALA A 138 0.90 20.87 -18.39
C ALA A 138 1.48 19.89 -17.36
N ASP A 139 1.77 20.35 -16.13
CA ASP A 139 2.28 19.50 -15.07
C ASP A 139 1.18 18.53 -14.61
N PRO A 140 1.41 17.20 -14.61
CA PRO A 140 0.43 16.24 -14.11
C PRO A 140 0.05 16.45 -12.64
N ALA A 141 0.85 17.19 -11.86
CA ALA A 141 0.51 17.60 -10.51
C ALA A 141 -0.65 18.61 -10.47
N ALA A 142 -0.90 19.39 -11.53
CA ALA A 142 -1.99 20.38 -11.56
C ALA A 142 -3.39 19.73 -11.45
N ASP A 143 -3.52 18.45 -11.83
CA ASP A 143 -4.76 17.68 -11.72
C ASP A 143 -4.95 17.00 -10.34
N MET A 144 -3.99 17.14 -9.42
CA MET A 144 -4.11 16.58 -8.06
C MET A 144 -4.98 17.51 -7.19
N PRO A 145 -5.63 17.00 -6.12
CA PRO A 145 -6.36 17.83 -5.16
C PRO A 145 -5.42 18.70 -4.32
N CYS A 146 -5.95 19.72 -3.66
CA CYS A 146 -5.15 20.52 -2.71
C CYS A 146 -4.59 19.61 -1.60
N GLU A 147 -3.42 19.95 -1.06
CA GLU A 147 -2.80 19.19 0.04
C GLU A 147 -3.73 19.09 1.25
N GLU A 148 -4.34 20.21 1.65
CA GLU A 148 -5.29 20.26 2.76
C GLU A 148 -6.51 19.37 2.53
N ASP A 149 -7.09 19.41 1.31
CA ASP A 149 -8.24 18.59 0.93
C ASP A 149 -7.89 17.10 0.92
N PHE A 150 -6.68 16.77 0.46
CA PHE A 150 -6.16 15.41 0.44
C PHE A 150 -5.94 14.89 1.86
N LEU A 151 -5.32 15.66 2.74
CA LEU A 151 -5.11 15.29 4.14
C LEU A 151 -6.44 15.17 4.90
N ALA A 152 -7.39 16.08 4.65
CA ALA A 152 -8.73 15.98 5.20
C ALA A 152 -9.45 14.71 4.73
N LEU A 153 -9.27 14.31 3.47
CA LEU A 153 -9.77 13.04 2.99
C LEU A 153 -9.08 11.86 3.68
N LEU A 154 -7.75 11.87 3.85
CA LEU A 154 -7.05 10.76 4.50
C LEU A 154 -7.54 10.55 5.94
N LYS A 155 -7.83 11.66 6.65
CA LYS A 155 -8.45 11.62 7.98
C LYS A 155 -9.84 10.98 7.93
N LYS A 156 -10.72 11.42 7.02
CA LYS A 156 -12.06 10.83 6.84
C LYS A 156 -12.02 9.34 6.50
N LEU A 157 -11.08 8.93 5.64
CA LEU A 157 -10.89 7.53 5.35
C LEU A 157 -10.35 6.77 6.57
N GLY A 158 -9.50 7.39 7.40
CA GLY A 158 -9.00 6.81 8.64
C GLY A 158 -10.12 6.55 9.64
N GLU A 159 -11.03 7.51 9.78
CA GLU A 159 -12.23 7.41 10.60
C GLU A 159 -13.17 6.31 10.08
N ALA A 160 -13.39 6.24 8.76
CA ALA A 160 -14.22 5.21 8.14
C ALA A 160 -13.62 3.79 8.24
N ASP A 161 -12.29 3.69 8.14
CA ASP A 161 -11.59 2.42 8.35
C ASP A 161 -11.67 2.01 9.84
N ALA A 162 -11.56 2.98 10.76
CA ALA A 162 -11.69 2.72 12.19
C ALA A 162 -13.07 2.14 12.53
N SER A 163 -14.16 2.71 12.00
CA SER A 163 -15.52 2.19 12.23
C SER A 163 -15.76 0.79 11.64
N CYS A 164 -14.95 0.37 10.67
CA CYS A 164 -15.03 -0.99 10.12
C CYS A 164 -14.09 -1.98 10.84
N ALA A 165 -13.05 -1.46 11.49
CA ALA A 165 -12.00 -2.23 12.17
C ALA A 165 -12.34 -2.55 13.64
N ASP A 166 -13.53 -2.16 14.10
CA ASP A 166 -13.99 -2.36 15.47
C ASP A 166 -14.07 -3.83 15.89
N PHE A 167 -13.90 -4.81 15.00
CA PHE A 167 -13.84 -6.23 15.38
C PHE A 167 -12.59 -6.95 14.88
N ASP A 168 -11.50 -6.23 14.61
CA ASP A 168 -10.24 -6.86 14.25
C ASP A 168 -9.61 -7.56 15.46
N SER A 169 -9.24 -8.82 15.26
CA SER A 169 -8.47 -9.67 16.18
C SER A 169 -7.16 -9.05 16.72
N THR A 170 -6.64 -8.03 16.05
CA THR A 170 -5.43 -7.32 16.47
C THR A 170 -5.69 -6.29 17.58
N ARG A 171 -6.89 -5.73 17.65
CA ARG A 171 -7.28 -4.73 18.66
C ARG A 171 -7.88 -5.44 19.86
N LYS A 172 -7.37 -5.11 21.05
CA LYS A 172 -8.00 -5.51 22.30
C LYS A 172 -9.07 -4.49 22.62
N ILE A 173 -10.33 -4.88 22.46
CA ILE A 173 -11.46 -4.02 22.82
C ILE A 173 -11.98 -4.53 24.14
N HIS A 174 -12.01 -3.64 25.12
CA HIS A 174 -12.61 -3.93 26.41
C HIS A 174 -14.12 -3.72 26.27
N PHE A 175 -14.89 -4.68 26.78
CA PHE A 175 -16.36 -4.62 26.73
C PHE A 175 -16.92 -3.35 27.40
N GLU A 176 -16.20 -2.83 28.40
CA GLU A 176 -16.57 -1.62 29.16
C GLU A 176 -16.49 -0.33 28.32
N ASP A 177 -15.73 -0.33 27.22
CA ASP A 177 -15.50 0.84 26.37
C ASP A 177 -16.46 0.89 25.16
N LEU A 178 -17.28 -0.14 24.96
CA LEU A 178 -18.20 -0.23 23.83
C LEU A 178 -19.53 0.47 24.13
N ASP A 179 -19.94 1.36 23.22
CA ASP A 179 -21.28 1.94 23.24
C ASP A 179 -22.35 0.89 22.86
N VAL A 180 -23.60 1.14 23.23
CA VAL A 180 -24.74 0.22 22.97
C VAL A 180 -24.86 -0.10 21.48
N ASP A 181 -24.72 0.91 20.62
CA ASP A 181 -24.77 0.71 19.16
C ASP A 181 -23.61 -0.18 18.67
N ALA A 182 -22.41 -0.02 19.25
CA ALA A 182 -21.25 -0.85 18.90
C ALA A 182 -21.38 -2.29 19.42
N ILE A 183 -22.07 -2.49 20.56
CA ILE A 183 -22.43 -3.82 21.05
C ILE A 183 -23.41 -4.50 20.08
N ASP A 184 -24.41 -3.77 19.58
CA ASP A 184 -25.36 -4.32 18.62
C ASP A 184 -24.68 -4.68 17.28
N ASP A 185 -23.76 -3.84 16.80
CA ASP A 185 -22.94 -4.13 15.63
C ASP A 185 -22.03 -5.36 15.85
N TYR A 186 -21.48 -5.52 17.06
CA TYR A 186 -20.71 -6.70 17.44
C TYR A 186 -21.57 -7.96 17.43
N LEU A 187 -22.77 -7.90 18.00
CA LEU A 187 -23.70 -9.03 18.02
C LEU A 187 -24.15 -9.40 16.61
N ALA A 188 -24.41 -8.41 15.74
CA ALA A 188 -24.71 -8.62 14.33
C ALA A 188 -23.54 -9.27 13.58
N PHE A 189 -22.31 -8.88 13.93
CA PHE A 189 -21.09 -9.50 13.41
C PHE A 189 -20.96 -10.96 13.90
N CYS A 190 -21.15 -11.22 15.20
CA CYS A 190 -21.09 -12.54 15.80
C CYS A 190 -22.14 -13.48 15.20
N ASP A 191 -23.38 -13.02 15.03
CA ASP A 191 -24.41 -13.78 14.33
C ASP A 191 -23.92 -14.17 12.93
N ARG A 192 -23.44 -13.20 12.13
CA ARG A 192 -22.93 -13.51 10.79
C ARG A 192 -21.74 -14.48 10.79
N ALA A 193 -20.83 -14.34 11.74
CA ALA A 193 -19.61 -15.14 11.80
C ALA A 193 -19.85 -16.56 12.33
N LEU A 194 -20.77 -16.72 13.30
CA LEU A 194 -21.04 -17.97 13.99
C LEU A 194 -22.18 -18.77 13.33
N SER A 195 -23.15 -18.10 12.69
CA SER A 195 -24.27 -18.71 11.96
C SER A 195 -23.83 -19.30 10.62
N GLY A 196 -22.71 -20.05 10.61
CA GLY A 196 -22.21 -20.76 9.44
C GLY A 196 -23.30 -21.62 8.76
N PRO A 197 -23.07 -22.13 7.53
CA PRO A 197 -24.08 -22.76 6.66
C PRO A 197 -24.60 -24.13 7.13
N THR A 198 -24.80 -24.31 8.43
CA THR A 198 -25.05 -25.58 9.09
C THR A 198 -26.55 -25.83 9.19
N LYS A 199 -27.01 -26.92 8.56
CA LYS A 199 -28.43 -27.32 8.46
C LYS A 199 -29.09 -27.71 9.79
N GLU A 200 -28.36 -27.67 10.90
CA GLU A 200 -28.86 -28.07 12.24
C GLU A 200 -29.55 -26.93 13.01
N GLN A 201 -29.62 -25.72 12.43
CA GLN A 201 -30.23 -24.55 13.07
C GLN A 201 -31.77 -24.61 13.20
N ASP A 202 -32.46 -25.57 12.57
CA ASP A 202 -33.94 -25.65 12.59
C ASP A 202 -34.55 -25.78 14.00
N VAL A 203 -33.82 -26.33 15.00
CA VAL A 203 -34.31 -26.36 16.39
C VAL A 203 -34.03 -25.04 17.12
N LEU A 204 -32.84 -24.47 16.96
CA LEU A 204 -32.46 -23.22 17.63
C LEU A 204 -33.25 -22.03 17.06
N ASP A 205 -33.48 -22.00 15.75
CA ASP A 205 -34.27 -20.95 15.08
C ASP A 205 -35.73 -20.93 15.56
N ARG A 206 -36.27 -22.06 16.03
CA ARG A 206 -37.63 -22.15 16.58
C ARG A 206 -37.76 -21.57 17.98
N PHE A 207 -36.73 -21.73 18.82
CA PHE A 207 -36.76 -21.27 20.21
C PHE A 207 -36.10 -19.91 20.42
N PHE A 208 -35.15 -19.55 19.55
CA PHE A 208 -34.37 -18.31 19.59
C PHE A 208 -34.25 -17.72 18.17
N PRO A 209 -35.36 -17.23 17.58
CA PRO A 209 -35.34 -16.67 16.24
C PRO A 209 -34.48 -15.40 16.21
N LEU A 210 -33.34 -15.49 15.52
CA LEU A 210 -32.52 -14.32 15.21
C LEU A 210 -33.25 -13.54 14.11
N GLN A 211 -33.88 -12.42 14.47
CA GLN A 211 -34.52 -11.54 13.50
C GLN A 211 -33.43 -10.99 12.58
N GLY A 212 -33.47 -11.36 11.30
CA GLY A 212 -32.41 -11.11 10.33
C GLY A 212 -31.99 -9.64 10.28
N LEU A 213 -30.88 -9.35 10.95
CA LEU A 213 -30.24 -8.05 10.91
C LEU A 213 -29.73 -7.83 9.48
N SER A 214 -30.17 -6.72 8.89
CA SER A 214 -29.91 -6.32 7.51
C SER A 214 -28.42 -6.46 7.16
N LYS A 215 -28.12 -7.00 5.97
CA LYS A 215 -26.75 -7.10 5.48
C LYS A 215 -26.18 -5.68 5.33
N PRO A 216 -25.05 -5.33 5.95
CA PRO A 216 -24.43 -4.04 5.73
C PRO A 216 -24.03 -3.96 4.26
N ALA A 217 -24.40 -2.85 3.63
CA ALA A 217 -23.99 -2.53 2.28
C ALA A 217 -22.45 -2.56 2.21
N ARG A 218 -21.89 -3.21 1.19
CA ARG A 218 -20.46 -3.07 0.90
C ARG A 218 -20.18 -1.58 0.71
N ILE A 219 -19.35 -1.02 1.57
CA ILE A 219 -18.91 0.38 1.46
C ILE A 219 -18.11 0.48 0.16
N ILE A 220 -18.75 1.02 -0.87
CA ILE A 220 -18.06 1.47 -2.08
C ILE A 220 -17.39 2.77 -1.65
N ALA A 221 -16.05 2.80 -1.66
CA ALA A 221 -15.30 4.00 -1.34
C ALA A 221 -15.85 5.17 -2.19
N PRO A 222 -16.19 6.32 -1.57
CA PRO A 222 -16.76 7.44 -2.30
C PRO A 222 -15.78 7.88 -3.38
N VAL A 223 -16.25 7.86 -4.64
CA VAL A 223 -15.47 8.42 -5.75
C VAL A 223 -15.44 9.92 -5.58
N MET A 224 -14.25 10.46 -5.39
CA MET A 224 -14.01 11.89 -5.29
C MET A 224 -14.43 12.62 -6.56
N SER A 225 -15.46 13.46 -6.45
CA SER A 225 -15.65 14.62 -7.33
C SER A 225 -15.06 15.82 -6.61
N GLN A 226 -13.82 16.20 -6.94
CA GLN A 226 -13.08 17.23 -6.19
C GLN A 226 -12.54 18.39 -7.05
N PRO A 227 -12.42 19.58 -6.43
CA PRO A 227 -11.76 20.75 -7.01
C PRO A 227 -10.27 20.46 -7.27
N ARG A 228 -9.77 20.96 -8.40
CA ARG A 228 -8.37 20.80 -8.83
C ARG A 228 -7.46 21.71 -8.01
N LEU A 229 -6.19 21.35 -7.86
CA LEU A 229 -5.15 22.26 -7.36
C LEU A 229 -5.25 23.58 -8.14
N ALA A 230 -5.38 24.68 -7.40
CA ALA A 230 -5.31 26.00 -7.99
C ALA A 230 -3.92 26.16 -8.60
N LEU A 231 -3.86 26.66 -9.84
CA LEU A 231 -2.60 27.09 -10.44
C LEU A 231 -2.11 28.30 -9.64
N VAL A 232 -1.27 28.07 -8.64
CA VAL A 232 -0.63 29.15 -7.89
C VAL A 232 0.39 29.78 -8.81
N ARG A 233 0.27 31.08 -9.07
CA ARG A 233 1.34 31.83 -9.74
C ARG A 233 2.57 31.70 -8.85
N ALA A 234 3.58 30.99 -9.34
CA ALA A 234 4.79 30.68 -8.61
C ALA A 234 5.38 31.97 -8.02
N ASP A 235 5.27 32.13 -6.70
CA ASP A 235 6.16 33.02 -5.98
C ASP A 235 7.58 32.45 -6.15
N HIS A 236 8.59 33.33 -6.19
CA HIS A 236 9.98 32.96 -6.51
C HIS A 236 10.63 31.92 -5.57
N GLN A 237 9.93 31.43 -4.54
CA GLN A 237 10.40 30.45 -3.57
C GLN A 237 9.70 29.09 -3.66
N THR A 238 8.68 28.91 -4.52
CA THR A 238 8.00 27.60 -4.63
C THR A 238 8.77 26.66 -5.55
N LEU A 239 9.19 25.51 -5.02
CA LEU A 239 9.88 24.46 -5.77
C LEU A 239 8.91 23.71 -6.69
N ARG A 240 9.41 23.25 -7.84
CA ARG A 240 8.65 22.39 -8.75
C ARG A 240 8.42 20.99 -8.16
N PRO A 241 7.38 20.27 -8.59
CA PRO A 241 7.18 18.87 -8.19
C PRO A 241 8.42 18.02 -8.50
N GLY A 242 8.92 17.31 -7.49
CA GLY A 242 10.14 16.50 -7.56
C GLY A 242 11.47 17.28 -7.48
N GLU A 243 11.43 18.61 -7.43
CA GLU A 243 12.64 19.43 -7.25
C GLU A 243 13.18 19.30 -5.82
N GLU A 244 14.50 19.16 -5.71
CA GLU A 244 15.24 18.95 -4.46
C GLU A 244 14.65 17.87 -3.51
N TYR A 245 14.23 16.74 -4.08
CA TYR A 245 13.66 15.61 -3.31
C TYR A 245 14.57 15.16 -2.16
N ALA A 246 14.07 15.25 -0.92
CA ALA A 246 14.76 14.74 0.26
C ALA A 246 14.35 13.29 0.56
N LEU A 247 15.37 12.45 0.77
CA LEU A 247 15.17 11.08 1.22
C LEU A 247 14.50 11.08 2.60
N HIS A 248 13.58 10.15 2.83
CA HIS A 248 12.91 10.01 4.12
C HIS A 248 13.94 9.79 5.24
N HIS A 249 13.84 10.65 6.25
CA HIS A 249 14.54 10.57 7.53
C HIS A 249 13.52 10.44 8.65
N SER A 250 13.98 10.10 9.85
CA SER A 250 13.16 10.08 11.07
C SER A 250 12.41 11.39 11.32
N ASP A 251 12.91 12.50 10.78
CA ASP A 251 12.42 13.85 11.02
C ASP A 251 11.39 14.27 9.95
N SER A 252 10.59 13.32 9.46
CA SER A 252 9.53 13.62 8.48
C SER A 252 8.41 14.45 9.09
N THR A 253 7.70 15.21 8.26
CA THR A 253 6.53 15.98 8.69
C THR A 253 5.47 15.07 9.32
N GLU A 254 4.67 15.61 10.25
CA GLU A 254 3.57 14.89 10.90
C GLU A 254 2.54 14.35 9.90
N GLU A 255 2.38 15.02 8.76
CA GLU A 255 1.51 14.59 7.67
C GLU A 255 2.06 13.35 6.96
N CYS A 256 3.38 13.28 6.78
CA CYS A 256 4.06 12.14 6.19
C CYS A 256 4.00 10.92 7.12
N SER A 257 4.14 11.12 8.43
CA SER A 257 4.00 10.03 9.41
C SER A 257 2.55 9.52 9.46
N ALA A 258 1.54 10.40 9.47
CA ALA A 258 0.14 10.00 9.41
C ALA A 258 -0.19 9.21 8.12
N LEU A 259 0.37 9.63 6.98
CA LEU A 259 0.25 8.90 5.71
C LEU A 259 0.87 7.50 5.81
N ILE A 260 2.09 7.41 6.36
CA ILE A 260 2.81 6.14 6.55
C ILE A 260 2.03 5.20 7.49
N GLU A 261 1.53 5.71 8.62
CA GLU A 261 0.74 4.96 9.60
C GLU A 261 -0.53 4.39 8.95
N ARG A 262 -1.24 5.22 8.18
CA ARG A 262 -2.42 4.80 7.44
C ARG A 262 -2.11 3.67 6.46
N VAL A 263 -1.05 3.83 5.67
CA VAL A 263 -0.63 2.83 4.67
C VAL A 263 -0.19 1.53 5.34
N ALA A 264 0.53 1.62 6.45
CA ALA A 264 0.96 0.47 7.24
C ALA A 264 -0.24 -0.30 7.82
N THR A 265 -1.24 0.43 8.34
CA THR A 265 -2.48 -0.13 8.88
C THR A 265 -3.31 -0.80 7.79
N TRP A 266 -3.54 -0.11 6.66
CA TRP A 266 -4.32 -0.65 5.55
C TRP A 266 -3.68 -1.90 4.91
N SER A 267 -2.35 -1.91 4.79
CA SER A 267 -1.63 -3.05 4.20
C SER A 267 -1.43 -4.22 5.17
N GLY A 268 -1.48 -3.97 6.49
CA GLY A 268 -1.24 -4.98 7.52
C GLY A 268 0.23 -5.41 7.68
N PHE A 269 1.19 -4.67 7.10
CA PHE A 269 2.62 -4.99 7.19
C PHE A 269 3.35 -4.30 8.36
N GLY A 270 2.68 -3.40 9.08
CA GLY A 270 3.25 -2.63 10.17
C GLY A 270 4.18 -1.51 9.69
N GLU A 271 4.24 -0.43 10.47
CA GLU A 271 5.00 0.78 10.15
C GLU A 271 6.49 0.54 9.87
N PRO A 272 7.27 -0.16 10.73
CA PRO A 272 8.72 -0.27 10.52
C PRO A 272 9.06 -1.05 9.25
N HIS A 273 8.22 -2.02 8.86
CA HIS A 273 8.41 -2.75 7.62
C HIS A 273 8.16 -1.86 6.40
N PHE A 274 7.05 -1.11 6.42
CA PHE A 274 6.70 -0.20 5.34
C PHE A 274 7.75 0.90 5.15
N SER A 275 8.19 1.55 6.23
CA SER A 275 9.22 2.60 6.19
C SER A 275 10.55 2.07 5.63
N ALA A 276 10.94 0.84 5.95
CA ALA A 276 12.15 0.22 5.38
C ALA A 276 12.02 -0.02 3.86
N VAL A 277 10.85 -0.45 3.38
CA VAL A 277 10.57 -0.60 1.95
C VAL A 277 10.60 0.77 1.25
N LEU A 278 9.93 1.77 1.83
CA LEU A 278 9.88 3.13 1.31
C LEU A 278 11.28 3.72 1.13
N GLN A 279 12.11 3.72 2.18
CA GLN A 279 13.48 4.22 2.12
C GLN A 279 14.33 3.51 1.06
N THR A 280 14.09 2.21 0.84
CA THR A 280 14.82 1.46 -0.17
C THR A 280 14.46 1.93 -1.57
N TYR A 281 13.17 2.09 -1.87
CA TYR A 281 12.72 2.57 -3.18
C TYR A 281 13.09 4.03 -3.43
N GLU A 282 13.11 4.88 -2.41
CA GLU A 282 13.64 6.23 -2.53
C GLU A 282 15.12 6.24 -2.91
N ARG A 283 15.94 5.40 -2.25
CA ARG A 283 17.36 5.26 -2.60
C ARG A 283 17.54 4.72 -4.01
N GLN A 284 16.68 3.80 -4.45
CA GLN A 284 16.71 3.27 -5.81
C GLN A 284 16.35 4.36 -6.83
N LEU A 285 15.31 5.15 -6.55
CA LEU A 285 14.92 6.29 -7.37
C LEU A 285 16.06 7.30 -7.48
N TRP A 286 16.68 7.65 -6.36
CA TRP A 286 17.80 8.60 -6.33
C TRP A 286 19.01 8.10 -7.13
N ARG A 287 19.34 6.81 -7.03
CA ARG A 287 20.42 6.20 -7.83
C ARG A 287 20.10 6.24 -9.32
N TRP A 288 18.87 5.87 -9.68
CA TRP A 288 18.41 5.92 -11.07
C TRP A 288 18.51 7.34 -11.62
N TRP A 289 17.98 8.33 -10.89
CA TRP A 289 18.01 9.73 -11.29
C TRP A 289 19.44 10.26 -11.48
N LYS A 290 20.35 9.91 -10.58
CA LYS A 290 21.78 10.26 -10.68
C LYS A 290 22.47 9.59 -11.88
N GLN A 291 22.06 8.37 -12.24
CA GLN A 291 22.60 7.68 -13.41
C GLN A 291 22.12 8.32 -14.70
N THR A 292 20.82 8.66 -14.80
CA THR A 292 20.26 9.34 -15.97
C THR A 292 20.96 10.68 -16.20
N ARG A 293 21.15 11.50 -15.17
CA ARG A 293 21.85 12.78 -15.28
C ARG A 293 23.33 12.69 -15.68
N ARG A 294 24.00 11.58 -15.37
CA ARG A 294 25.40 11.35 -15.79
C ARG A 294 25.51 10.82 -17.21
N GLY A 295 24.41 10.27 -17.75
CA GLY A 295 24.32 9.71 -19.09
C GLY A 295 24.08 10.75 -20.19
N ASP A 296 23.80 12.01 -19.82
CA ASP A 296 23.64 13.13 -20.74
C ASP A 296 24.90 14.03 -20.74
N PRO A 297 26.01 13.64 -21.41
CA PRO A 297 27.18 14.50 -21.60
C PRO A 297 26.96 15.61 -22.65
N GLU A 298 25.76 15.73 -23.23
CA GLU A 298 25.47 16.70 -24.29
C GLU A 298 25.27 18.13 -23.75
N ASP A 299 24.84 18.30 -22.49
CA ASP A 299 24.63 19.63 -21.90
C ASP A 299 25.94 20.31 -21.43
N GLU A 300 27.02 19.55 -21.20
CA GLU A 300 28.32 20.14 -20.80
C GLU A 300 29.13 20.69 -21.99
N LYS A 301 28.80 20.30 -23.23
CA LYS A 301 29.44 20.84 -24.45
C LYS A 301 28.74 22.07 -25.02
N ALA A 302 27.50 22.36 -24.60
CA ALA A 302 26.75 23.53 -25.07
C ALA A 302 27.08 24.83 -24.33
N HIS A 303 28.00 24.81 -23.36
CA HIS A 303 28.44 25.98 -22.57
C HIS A 303 29.95 26.20 -22.58
N SER A 304 30.69 25.60 -23.52
CA SER A 304 32.03 26.10 -23.84
C SER A 304 31.89 27.29 -24.80
N PRO A 305 32.13 28.54 -24.38
CA PRO A 305 32.21 29.65 -25.32
C PRO A 305 33.41 29.40 -26.25
N GLU A 306 33.13 29.38 -27.55
CA GLU A 306 34.18 29.48 -28.57
C GLU A 306 34.96 30.77 -28.34
N GLU A 307 36.27 30.64 -28.15
CA GLU A 307 37.25 31.75 -28.09
C GLU A 307 37.42 32.44 -29.44
#